data_AF-A0A9E5AFR7-F1
#
_entry.id   AF-A0A9E5AFR7-F1
#
_cell.length_a   1.000
_cell.length_b   1.000
_cell.length_c   1.000
_cell.angle_alpha   90.00
_cell.angle_beta   90.00
_cell.angle_gamma   90.00
#
_symmetry.space_group_name_H-M   'P 1'
#
loop_
_entity.id
_entity.type
_entity.pdbx_description
1 polymer ?
#
loop_
_entity_poly.entity_id
_entity_poly.type
_entity_poly.pdbx_seq_one_letter_code
_entity_poly.pdbx_strand_id
1 'polypeptide(L)'
;MERILRHPRTLAALQYTGYTAFFIVALVLCIPWTFPSRQLRTFVARQARLAGYPLKLDSISLRGLGSVQVHGLRVTLPGKPGEMQEGGAMGPALPEVELKIDHISAKIALLPLIFGRNVDLRFDLQAGDGSLQDGHVVKKGDTYDIDIGKIDSLSLGALGIGQRALGPQTFVMGDLDGKLGGKAQVHYGGSTDDLSGAVELELADAILKSPEVSMMGGFKLTDLGVGTLTIKVKMNLKQNVAALAAQRGAEKATVLHIETLKAEGDDLILHSDETSHILIPPGKGGLKQATINLRFSFQFQDGAAKKEAALAGKDAAGKDAAAKDGADKDGAGGEAAGGAKAAKPQDDRAKWTQVLAMAGSRLKPFERNGFIGIACTGSLFRPQCKPELPTVLTGLKGGAARLEGPVAVPAGKDGPPPPADAPPVEGAGPAAAPAAPVEFKPAMRPEDPPVPEPPPAALATPPPAQEAPAAAAEPGRGPEPAAPVEDRGGRPPPAADKGREPAEGRGEAGGDHEGEKAESDREEVPKAEPVKRNTDEGTEE
;
A
#
# COMPACT_ATOMS: atom_id res chain seq x y z
N MET A 1 -10.67 43.59 -47.55
CA MET A 1 -10.23 43.76 -46.13
C MET A 1 -10.13 45.22 -45.70
N GLU A 2 -9.67 46.16 -46.53
CA GLU A 2 -9.51 47.57 -46.11
C GLU A 2 -10.81 48.32 -45.71
N ARG A 3 -11.98 47.94 -46.23
CA ARG A 3 -13.26 48.58 -45.82
C ARG A 3 -13.76 48.16 -44.44
N ILE A 4 -13.38 46.97 -43.96
CA ILE A 4 -13.81 46.46 -42.65
C ILE A 4 -13.04 47.14 -41.50
N LEU A 5 -11.81 47.61 -41.77
CA LEU A 5 -10.96 48.28 -40.79
C LEU A 5 -11.32 49.75 -40.50
N ARG A 6 -12.21 50.38 -41.29
CA ARG A 6 -12.58 51.80 -41.12
C ARG A 6 -13.75 52.05 -40.16
N HIS A 7 -14.39 51.02 -39.62
CA HIS A 7 -15.45 51.26 -38.65
C HIS A 7 -14.88 51.63 -37.27
N PRO A 8 -15.33 52.73 -36.64
CA PRO A 8 -14.82 53.14 -35.32
C PRO A 8 -15.04 52.07 -34.24
N ARG A 9 -16.08 51.23 -34.40
CA ARG A 9 -16.36 50.11 -33.50
C ARG A 9 -15.35 48.96 -33.61
N THR A 10 -14.81 48.69 -34.79
CA THR A 10 -13.81 47.63 -34.98
C THR A 10 -12.45 48.04 -34.43
N LEU A 11 -12.08 49.32 -34.55
CA LEU A 11 -10.88 49.87 -33.92
C LEU A 11 -10.95 49.80 -32.39
N ALA A 12 -12.08 50.17 -31.80
CA ALA A 12 -12.28 50.07 -30.35
C ALA A 12 -12.21 48.61 -29.88
N ALA A 13 -12.91 47.69 -30.55
CA ALA A 13 -12.84 46.26 -30.23
C ALA A 13 -11.41 45.72 -30.31
N LEU A 14 -10.65 46.06 -31.36
CA LEU A 14 -9.27 45.64 -31.52
C LEU A 14 -8.37 46.16 -30.39
N GLN A 15 -8.56 47.42 -29.97
CA GLN A 15 -7.83 47.99 -28.84
C GLN A 15 -8.13 47.24 -27.54
N TYR A 16 -9.40 46.99 -27.23
CA TYR A 16 -9.77 46.22 -26.04
C TYR A 16 -9.20 44.80 -26.07
N THR A 17 -9.34 44.09 -27.19
CA THR A 17 -8.76 42.75 -27.35
C THR A 17 -7.24 42.78 -27.22
N GLY A 18 -6.57 43.81 -27.77
CA GLY A 18 -5.13 44.00 -27.64
C GLY A 18 -4.68 44.24 -26.20
N TYR A 19 -5.36 45.11 -25.47
CA TYR A 19 -5.09 45.35 -24.04
C TYR A 19 -5.36 44.09 -23.20
N THR A 20 -6.46 43.37 -23.44
CA THR A 20 -6.76 42.12 -22.74
C THR A 20 -5.72 41.05 -23.03
N ALA A 21 -5.33 40.86 -24.29
CA ALA A 21 -4.30 39.89 -24.67
C ALA A 21 -2.94 40.26 -24.07
N PHE A 22 -2.53 41.52 -24.13
CA PHE A 22 -1.31 42.01 -23.49
C PHE A 22 -1.33 41.79 -21.98
N PHE A 23 -2.46 42.08 -21.33
CA PHE A 23 -2.62 41.86 -19.89
C PHE A 23 -2.54 40.38 -19.53
N ILE A 24 -3.16 39.49 -20.32
CA ILE A 24 -3.06 38.04 -20.11
C ILE A 24 -1.62 37.56 -20.29
N VAL A 25 -0.92 38.00 -21.34
CA VAL A 25 0.49 37.62 -21.57
C VAL A 25 1.39 38.16 -20.45
N ALA A 26 1.21 39.42 -20.04
CA ALA A 26 1.95 40.01 -18.92
C ALA A 26 1.67 39.25 -17.62
N LEU A 27 0.41 38.91 -17.34
CA LEU A 27 0.02 38.10 -16.18
C LEU A 27 0.70 36.73 -16.22
N VAL A 28 0.68 36.05 -17.36
CA VAL A 28 1.31 34.73 -17.56
C VAL A 28 2.83 34.78 -17.36
N LEU A 29 3.49 35.86 -17.76
CA LEU A 29 4.93 36.07 -17.54
C LEU A 29 5.26 36.48 -16.10
N CYS A 30 4.39 37.27 -15.46
CA CYS A 30 4.57 37.70 -14.08
C CYS A 30 4.40 36.54 -13.10
N ILE A 31 3.41 35.65 -13.29
CA ILE A 31 3.13 34.53 -12.38
C ILE A 31 4.38 33.70 -12.01
N PRO A 32 5.16 33.13 -12.94
CA PRO A 32 6.33 32.32 -12.59
C PRO A 32 7.44 33.17 -11.96
N TRP A 33 7.53 34.46 -12.30
CA TRP A 33 8.58 35.33 -11.78
C TRP A 33 8.26 35.85 -10.37
N THR A 34 6.99 36.16 -10.08
CA THR A 34 6.54 36.66 -8.78
C THR A 34 6.16 35.56 -7.81
N PHE A 35 6.27 34.29 -8.21
CA PHE A 35 5.83 33.20 -7.36
C PHE A 35 6.65 33.10 -6.08
N PRO A 36 6.04 33.24 -4.90
CA PRO A 36 6.76 33.28 -3.63
C PRO A 36 7.10 31.86 -3.16
N SER A 37 7.93 31.14 -3.92
CA SER A 37 8.31 29.74 -3.68
C SER A 37 8.81 29.50 -2.25
N ARG A 38 9.56 30.46 -1.70
CA ARG A 38 10.05 30.41 -0.31
C ARG A 38 8.91 30.45 0.71
N GLN A 39 7.92 31.33 0.53
CA GLN A 39 6.79 31.45 1.46
C GLN A 39 5.89 30.22 1.38
N LEU A 40 5.62 29.71 0.16
CA LEU A 40 4.84 28.50 -0.03
C LEU A 40 5.52 27.30 0.63
N ARG A 41 6.85 27.15 0.48
CA ARG A 41 7.63 26.10 1.15
C ARG A 41 7.48 26.16 2.66
N THR A 42 7.64 27.35 3.26
CA THR A 42 7.49 27.52 4.72
C THR A 42 6.06 27.27 5.18
N PHE A 43 5.07 27.70 4.40
CA PHE A 43 3.66 27.47 4.70
C PHE A 43 3.31 25.98 4.69
N VAL A 44 3.66 25.25 3.63
CA VAL A 44 3.42 23.80 3.50
C VAL A 44 4.14 23.03 4.59
N ALA A 45 5.42 23.34 4.87
CA ALA A 45 6.16 22.69 5.94
C ALA A 45 5.55 22.95 7.32
N ARG A 46 5.07 24.18 7.59
CA ARG A 46 4.40 24.54 8.84
C ARG A 46 3.07 23.81 8.99
N GLN A 47 2.27 23.78 7.93
CA GLN A 47 0.97 23.11 7.94
C GLN A 47 1.11 21.59 8.13
N ALA A 48 2.08 20.96 7.45
CA ALA A 48 2.41 19.55 7.65
C ALA A 48 2.87 19.27 9.09
N ARG A 49 3.73 20.15 9.65
CA ARG A 49 4.18 20.04 11.05
C ARG A 49 3.02 20.17 12.04
N LEU A 50 2.07 21.07 11.80
CA LEU A 50 0.84 21.19 12.62
C LEU A 50 -0.04 19.95 12.53
N ALA A 51 -0.04 19.25 11.39
CA ALA A 51 -0.71 17.97 11.23
C ALA A 51 0.05 16.78 11.86
N GLY A 52 1.22 17.02 12.48
CA GLY A 52 2.04 15.98 13.11
C GLY A 52 3.05 15.30 12.19
N TYR A 53 3.24 15.78 10.97
CA TYR A 53 4.17 15.22 9.98
C TYR A 53 5.28 16.25 9.69
N PRO A 54 6.42 16.20 10.41
CA PRO A 54 7.53 17.10 10.14
C PRO A 54 8.08 16.80 8.74
N LEU A 55 7.87 17.76 7.86
CA LEU A 55 8.10 17.63 6.43
C LEU A 55 9.17 18.63 6.00
N LYS A 56 10.24 18.12 5.39
CA LYS A 56 11.30 18.90 4.77
C LYS A 56 11.15 18.81 3.26
N LEU A 57 10.98 19.95 2.62
CA LEU A 57 10.95 20.09 1.17
C LEU A 57 12.31 20.63 0.76
N ASP A 58 13.01 20.04 -0.20
CA ASP A 58 14.28 20.59 -0.68
C ASP A 58 14.03 21.79 -1.59
N SER A 59 13.17 21.63 -2.60
CA SER A 59 12.75 22.73 -3.46
C SER A 59 11.32 22.57 -4.00
N ILE A 60 10.68 23.70 -4.29
CA ILE A 60 9.39 23.79 -4.97
C ILE A 60 9.60 24.67 -6.19
N SER A 61 9.30 24.14 -7.37
CA SER A 61 9.35 24.86 -8.64
C SER A 61 7.98 24.86 -9.28
N LEU A 62 7.64 25.95 -9.96
CA LEU A 62 6.47 25.97 -10.85
C LEU A 62 6.92 25.55 -12.25
N ARG A 63 6.20 24.60 -12.83
CA ARG A 63 6.36 24.25 -14.24
C ARG A 63 5.09 24.72 -14.98
N GLY A 64 5.19 25.85 -15.66
CA GLY A 64 4.05 26.50 -16.30
C GLY A 64 3.04 27.10 -15.30
N LEU A 65 1.82 27.37 -15.76
CA LEU A 65 0.78 28.10 -15.02
C LEU A 65 -0.03 27.24 -14.03
N GLY A 66 0.13 25.92 -14.04
CA GLY A 66 -0.77 25.01 -13.32
C GLY A 66 -0.12 23.72 -12.82
N SER A 67 1.21 23.67 -12.74
CA SER A 67 1.86 22.53 -12.09
C SER A 67 2.97 22.97 -11.14
N VAL A 68 3.00 22.31 -10.00
CA VAL A 68 3.96 22.52 -8.92
C VAL A 68 4.78 21.25 -8.83
N GLN A 69 6.06 21.34 -9.16
CA GLN A 69 6.99 20.24 -8.96
C GLN A 69 7.67 20.41 -7.60
N VAL A 70 7.62 19.35 -6.81
CA VAL A 70 8.22 19.28 -5.50
C VAL A 70 9.37 18.28 -5.58
N HIS A 71 10.59 18.77 -5.35
CA HIS A 71 11.79 17.93 -5.37
C HIS A 71 12.28 17.69 -3.94
N GLY A 72 12.73 16.45 -3.69
CA GLY A 72 13.33 16.07 -2.41
C GLY A 72 12.37 16.25 -1.24
N LEU A 73 11.25 15.54 -1.28
CA LEU A 73 10.34 15.52 -0.14
C LEU A 73 10.85 14.49 0.87
N ARG A 74 11.19 14.96 2.06
CA ARG A 74 11.59 14.11 3.18
C ARG A 74 10.52 14.23 4.25
N VAL A 75 9.79 13.15 4.48
CA VAL A 75 8.81 13.06 5.56
C VAL A 75 9.45 12.27 6.68
N THR A 76 9.75 12.93 7.78
CA THR A 76 10.26 12.23 8.95
C THR A 76 9.06 11.79 9.76
N LEU A 77 8.80 10.49 9.78
CA LEU A 77 7.70 9.96 10.56
C LEU A 77 8.19 9.83 12.00
N PRO A 78 7.64 10.59 12.96
CA PRO A 78 8.14 10.60 14.32
C PRO A 78 8.11 9.18 14.90
N GLY A 79 9.22 8.79 15.52
CA GLY A 79 9.25 7.57 16.33
C GLY A 79 8.23 7.73 17.47
N LYS A 80 7.47 6.68 17.75
CA LYS A 80 6.65 6.65 18.97
C LYS A 80 7.57 6.14 20.09
N PRO A 81 7.79 6.94 21.16
CA PRO A 81 8.48 6.41 22.34
C PRO A 81 7.71 5.19 22.84
N GLY A 82 8.44 4.18 23.30
CA GLY A 82 7.87 2.91 23.73
C GLY A 82 6.69 3.14 24.68
N GLU A 83 5.50 2.68 24.29
CA GLU A 83 4.33 2.77 25.14
C GLU A 83 4.56 1.85 26.35
N MET A 84 4.27 2.33 27.57
CA MET A 84 4.34 1.48 28.77
C MET A 84 3.30 0.38 28.61
N GLN A 85 3.76 -0.86 28.50
CA GLN A 85 2.85 -2.01 28.50
C GLN A 85 2.24 -2.19 29.90
N GLU A 86 1.05 -2.78 29.98
CA GLU A 86 0.44 -3.26 31.23
C GLU A 86 1.42 -4.23 31.91
N GLY A 87 2.19 -3.73 32.87
CA GLY A 87 3.33 -4.45 33.44
C GLY A 87 4.55 -3.57 33.73
N GLY A 88 4.54 -2.30 33.28
CA GLY A 88 5.59 -1.32 33.59
C GLY A 88 6.86 -1.47 32.74
N ALA A 89 6.94 -2.48 31.87
CA ALA A 89 7.98 -2.60 30.87
C ALA A 89 7.72 -1.58 29.74
N MET A 90 8.74 -0.77 29.42
CA MET A 90 8.70 0.13 28.27
C MET A 90 8.80 -0.75 27.02
N GLY A 91 7.78 -0.70 26.14
CA GLY A 91 7.83 -1.41 24.86
C GLY A 91 8.99 -0.92 24.00
N PRO A 92 9.43 -1.69 23.00
CA PRO A 92 10.46 -1.25 22.06
C PRO A 92 10.02 0.06 21.39
N ALA A 93 10.87 1.10 21.47
CA ALA A 93 10.60 2.37 20.81
C ALA A 93 10.58 2.17 19.30
N LEU A 94 9.55 2.68 18.62
CA LEU A 94 9.53 2.64 17.15
C LEU A 94 10.58 3.61 16.63
N PRO A 95 11.51 3.16 15.77
CA PRO A 95 12.54 4.05 15.23
C PRO A 95 11.90 5.17 14.40
N GLU A 96 12.57 6.32 14.43
CA GLU A 96 12.27 7.42 13.52
C GLU A 96 12.62 6.97 12.09
N VAL A 97 11.65 7.05 11.18
CA VAL A 97 11.82 6.62 9.80
C VAL A 97 11.77 7.87 8.92
N GLU A 98 12.84 8.13 8.19
CA GLU A 98 12.89 9.19 7.17
C GLU A 98 12.41 8.60 5.83
N LEU A 99 11.17 8.88 5.47
CA LEU A 99 10.64 8.58 4.15
C LEU A 99 11.22 9.59 3.16
N LYS A 100 12.15 9.11 2.32
CA LYS A 100 12.74 9.92 1.25
C LYS A 100 11.94 9.69 -0.03
N ILE A 101 11.39 10.77 -0.56
CA ILE A 101 10.70 10.79 -1.83
C ILE A 101 11.49 11.71 -2.75
N ASP A 102 12.07 11.13 -3.79
CA ASP A 102 13.04 11.80 -4.66
C ASP A 102 12.34 12.86 -5.52
N HIS A 103 11.21 12.49 -6.10
CA HIS A 103 10.47 13.34 -7.02
C HIS A 103 8.97 13.22 -6.81
N ILE A 104 8.29 14.37 -6.68
CA ILE A 104 6.83 14.47 -6.66
C ILE A 104 6.40 15.54 -7.66
N SER A 105 5.74 15.13 -8.73
CA SER A 105 5.17 16.08 -9.70
C SER A 105 3.69 16.26 -9.46
N ALA A 106 3.28 17.30 -8.72
CA ALA A 106 1.87 17.60 -8.48
C ALA A 106 1.32 18.60 -9.52
N LYS A 107 0.40 18.16 -10.36
CA LYS A 107 -0.36 19.06 -11.26
C LYS A 107 -1.66 19.43 -10.56
N ILE A 108 -1.84 20.72 -10.27
CA ILE A 108 -3.05 21.25 -9.64
C ILE A 108 -3.67 22.24 -10.60
N ALA A 109 -4.88 21.94 -11.08
CA ALA A 109 -5.61 22.88 -11.90
C ALA A 109 -5.95 24.15 -11.08
N LEU A 110 -5.30 25.27 -11.38
CA LEU A 110 -5.49 26.53 -10.65
C LEU A 110 -6.90 27.09 -10.80
N LEU A 111 -7.49 26.93 -11.99
CA LEU A 111 -8.78 27.51 -12.33
C LEU A 111 -9.90 26.93 -11.42
N PRO A 112 -10.06 25.61 -11.27
CA PRO A 112 -10.98 25.03 -10.29
C PRO A 112 -10.72 25.42 -8.83
N LEU A 113 -9.44 25.65 -8.45
CA LEU A 113 -9.08 26.07 -7.10
C LEU A 113 -9.60 27.48 -6.77
N ILE A 114 -9.52 28.41 -7.74
CA ILE A 114 -10.05 29.78 -7.60
C ILE A 114 -11.58 29.78 -7.52
N PHE A 115 -12.25 28.91 -8.29
CA PHE A 115 -13.70 28.78 -8.27
C PHE A 115 -14.24 27.84 -7.18
N GLY A 116 -13.36 27.26 -6.36
CA GLY A 116 -13.69 26.56 -5.11
C GLY A 116 -14.53 25.29 -5.22
N ARG A 117 -14.64 24.67 -6.41
CA ARG A 117 -15.58 23.54 -6.63
C ARG A 117 -14.90 22.19 -6.72
N ASN A 118 -13.78 22.10 -7.43
CA ASN A 118 -13.10 20.83 -7.68
C ASN A 118 -11.59 20.99 -7.48
N VAL A 119 -10.93 20.04 -6.82
CA VAL A 119 -9.47 19.96 -6.80
C VAL A 119 -9.07 18.72 -7.55
N ASP A 120 -8.41 18.90 -8.69
CA ASP A 120 -7.83 17.79 -9.47
C ASP A 120 -6.31 17.84 -9.28
N LEU A 121 -5.79 16.81 -8.60
CA LEU A 121 -4.38 16.63 -8.30
C LEU A 121 -3.88 15.38 -9.01
N ARG A 122 -2.94 15.54 -9.96
CA ARG A 122 -2.19 14.41 -10.52
C ARG A 122 -0.79 14.38 -9.94
N PHE A 123 -0.33 13.23 -9.49
CA PHE A 123 0.98 13.05 -8.89
C PHE A 123 1.67 11.77 -9.38
N ASP A 124 2.96 11.92 -9.67
CA ASP A 124 3.89 10.82 -9.85
C ASP A 124 4.90 10.90 -8.72
N LEU A 125 5.21 9.76 -8.09
CA LEU A 125 6.10 9.65 -6.95
C LEU A 125 7.22 8.67 -7.27
N GLN A 126 8.46 9.07 -7.04
CA GLN A 126 9.63 8.18 -7.10
C GLN A 126 10.27 8.10 -5.72
N ALA A 127 10.50 6.89 -5.22
CA ALA A 127 11.13 6.66 -3.93
C ALA A 127 12.06 5.45 -4.00
N GLY A 128 13.36 5.71 -3.96
CA GLY A 128 14.37 4.66 -4.07
C GLY A 128 14.39 4.06 -5.48
N ASP A 129 14.29 2.73 -5.55
CA ASP A 129 14.21 1.96 -6.79
C ASP A 129 12.79 1.84 -7.35
N GLY A 130 11.77 2.26 -6.58
CA GLY A 130 10.37 2.17 -6.97
C GLY A 130 9.75 3.48 -7.44
N SER A 131 8.61 3.36 -8.13
CA SER A 131 7.79 4.49 -8.56
C SER A 131 6.30 4.21 -8.44
N LEU A 132 5.53 5.25 -8.18
CA LEU A 132 4.08 5.30 -8.27
C LEU A 132 3.75 6.28 -9.40
N GLN A 133 3.08 5.77 -10.43
CA GLN A 133 2.73 6.49 -11.64
C GLN A 133 1.22 6.65 -11.73
N ASP A 134 0.79 7.74 -12.36
CA ASP A 134 -0.63 8.02 -12.62
C ASP A 134 -1.46 8.10 -11.32
N GLY A 135 -0.88 8.68 -10.27
CA GLY A 135 -1.64 9.05 -9.08
C GLY A 135 -2.59 10.20 -9.43
N HIS A 136 -3.87 10.05 -9.15
CA HIS A 136 -4.91 11.03 -9.44
C HIS A 136 -5.85 11.16 -8.26
N VAL A 137 -5.99 12.35 -7.72
CA VAL A 137 -6.93 12.67 -6.64
C VAL A 137 -7.86 13.77 -7.11
N VAL A 138 -9.16 13.47 -7.17
CA VAL A 138 -10.19 14.45 -7.50
C VAL A 138 -11.09 14.67 -6.30
N LYS A 139 -11.06 15.87 -5.73
CA LYS A 139 -12.03 16.30 -4.73
C LYS A 139 -13.15 17.08 -5.41
N LYS A 140 -14.40 16.65 -5.24
CA LYS A 140 -15.60 17.35 -5.71
C LYS A 140 -16.57 17.51 -4.53
N GLY A 141 -16.60 18.71 -3.91
CA GLY A 141 -17.33 18.90 -2.65
C GLY A 141 -16.76 18.01 -1.54
N ASP A 142 -17.60 17.12 -1.00
CA ASP A 142 -17.25 16.13 0.02
C ASP A 142 -16.79 14.78 -0.55
N THR A 143 -16.85 14.62 -1.88
CA THR A 143 -16.42 13.43 -2.59
C THR A 143 -14.90 13.48 -2.89
N TYR A 144 -14.22 12.36 -2.68
CA TYR A 144 -12.82 12.14 -2.99
C TYR A 144 -12.69 10.90 -3.88
N ASP A 145 -12.26 11.10 -5.12
CA ASP A 145 -11.81 10.04 -6.02
C ASP A 145 -10.29 9.95 -5.90
N ILE A 146 -9.76 8.78 -5.56
CA ILE A 146 -8.33 8.48 -5.50
C ILE A 146 -8.09 7.33 -6.46
N ASP A 147 -7.27 7.55 -7.48
CA ASP A 147 -6.84 6.55 -8.44
C ASP A 147 -5.31 6.50 -8.43
N ILE A 148 -4.75 5.31 -8.35
CA ILE A 148 -3.33 5.02 -8.40
C ILE A 148 -3.19 3.97 -9.50
N GLY A 149 -2.83 4.43 -10.70
CA GLY A 149 -2.80 3.60 -11.89
C GLY A 149 -1.79 2.47 -11.80
N LYS A 150 -0.56 2.77 -11.36
CA LYS A 150 0.50 1.77 -11.24
C LYS A 150 1.48 2.08 -10.11
N ILE A 151 1.76 1.08 -9.29
CA ILE A 151 2.86 1.01 -8.33
C ILE A 151 3.85 0.01 -8.89
N ASP A 152 5.11 0.41 -9.03
CA ASP A 152 6.18 -0.41 -9.58
C ASP A 152 7.36 -0.47 -8.60
N SER A 153 7.64 -1.68 -8.12
CA SER A 153 8.87 -2.05 -7.41
C SER A 153 9.24 -1.17 -6.21
N LEU A 154 8.27 -0.75 -5.42
CA LEU A 154 8.49 0.11 -4.26
C LEU A 154 9.04 -0.69 -3.05
N SER A 155 10.32 -0.51 -2.73
CA SER A 155 10.97 -1.22 -1.61
C SER A 155 10.38 -0.82 -0.25
N LEU A 156 9.71 -1.75 0.43
CA LEU A 156 9.15 -1.52 1.77
C LEU A 156 10.22 -1.27 2.83
N GLY A 157 11.39 -1.93 2.71
CA GLY A 157 12.53 -1.73 3.58
C GLY A 157 13.12 -0.31 3.43
N ALA A 158 13.24 0.20 2.20
CA ALA A 158 13.71 1.57 1.96
C ALA A 158 12.75 2.63 2.51
N LEU A 159 11.44 2.35 2.50
CA LEU A 159 10.43 3.25 3.08
C LEU A 159 10.28 3.11 4.61
N GLY A 160 10.90 2.09 5.22
CA GLY A 160 10.74 1.74 6.64
C GLY A 160 9.29 1.47 7.05
N ILE A 161 8.45 1.06 6.11
CA ILE A 161 7.05 0.72 6.35
C ILE A 161 6.92 -0.69 6.92
N GLY A 162 7.85 -1.60 6.57
CA GLY A 162 7.85 -3.00 7.02
C GLY A 162 7.72 -3.16 8.53
N GLN A 163 8.61 -2.51 9.28
CA GLN A 163 8.59 -2.51 10.75
C GLN A 163 7.33 -1.91 11.38
N ARG A 164 6.68 -0.97 10.67
CA ARG A 164 5.48 -0.27 11.18
C ARG A 164 4.20 -1.03 10.90
N ALA A 165 4.15 -1.74 9.78
CA ALA A 165 3.01 -2.58 9.42
C ALA A 165 2.83 -3.74 10.40
N LEU A 166 3.92 -4.32 10.88
CA LEU A 166 3.96 -5.40 11.88
C LEU A 166 4.23 -4.87 13.30
N GLY A 167 3.63 -3.73 13.63
CA GLY A 167 3.88 -3.00 14.87
C GLY A 167 3.62 -3.82 16.15
N PRO A 168 3.89 -3.26 17.34
CA PRO A 168 3.94 -4.01 18.61
C PRO A 168 2.62 -4.69 19.04
N GLN A 169 1.51 -4.42 18.34
CA GLN A 169 0.23 -5.07 18.58
C GLN A 169 0.11 -6.44 17.90
N THR A 170 1.00 -6.77 16.95
CA THR A 170 1.02 -8.09 16.34
C THR A 170 1.83 -9.06 17.19
N PHE A 171 1.38 -10.31 17.25
CA PHE A 171 2.09 -11.39 17.95
C PHE A 171 3.47 -11.69 17.35
N VAL A 172 3.66 -11.29 16.09
CA VAL A 172 4.91 -11.41 15.34
C VAL A 172 5.41 -9.99 15.08
N MET A 173 6.55 -9.65 15.66
CA MET A 173 7.31 -8.45 15.33
C MET A 173 8.34 -8.83 14.27
N GLY A 174 8.72 -7.91 13.40
CA GLY A 174 9.74 -8.16 12.38
C GLY A 174 9.75 -7.07 11.32
N ASP A 175 10.77 -7.09 10.47
CA ASP A 175 10.87 -6.16 9.36
C ASP A 175 10.46 -6.85 8.06
N LEU A 176 9.30 -6.49 7.53
CA LEU A 176 8.83 -6.99 6.24
C LEU A 176 9.48 -6.17 5.12
N ASP A 177 10.43 -6.80 4.43
CA ASP A 177 11.06 -6.24 3.24
C ASP A 177 10.47 -6.90 1.98
N GLY A 178 10.57 -6.20 0.86
CA GLY A 178 10.04 -6.65 -0.43
C GLY A 178 9.71 -5.49 -1.36
N LYS A 179 9.36 -5.82 -2.61
CA LYS A 179 9.04 -4.86 -3.66
C LYS A 179 7.53 -4.80 -3.87
N LEU A 180 6.92 -3.70 -3.47
CA LEU A 180 5.49 -3.46 -3.61
C LEU A 180 5.17 -2.97 -5.03
N GLY A 181 4.26 -3.67 -5.70
CA GLY A 181 3.60 -3.28 -6.94
C GLY A 181 2.08 -3.35 -6.80
N GLY A 182 1.36 -2.85 -7.80
CA GLY A 182 -0.10 -2.91 -7.81
C GLY A 182 -0.79 -1.64 -8.29
N LYS A 183 -2.07 -1.49 -7.92
CA LYS A 183 -2.93 -0.35 -8.24
C LYS A 183 -4.01 -0.18 -7.17
N ALA A 184 -4.53 1.02 -7.03
CA ALA A 184 -5.57 1.30 -6.05
C ALA A 184 -6.55 2.36 -6.58
N GLN A 185 -7.83 2.05 -6.55
CA GLN A 185 -8.90 2.98 -6.89
C GLN A 185 -9.89 3.05 -5.72
N VAL A 186 -10.13 4.24 -5.20
CA VAL A 186 -10.98 4.49 -4.03
C VAL A 186 -11.84 5.71 -4.29
N HIS A 187 -13.14 5.53 -4.26
CA HIS A 187 -14.14 6.58 -4.24
C HIS A 187 -14.70 6.73 -2.83
N TYR A 188 -14.67 7.93 -2.27
CA TYR A 188 -15.20 8.24 -0.95
C TYR A 188 -16.15 9.43 -1.04
N GLY A 189 -17.45 9.20 -0.96
CA GLY A 189 -18.49 10.25 -1.07
C GLY A 189 -18.70 11.14 0.17
N GLY A 190 -17.80 11.13 1.15
CA GLY A 190 -17.92 11.91 2.38
C GLY A 190 -18.51 11.14 3.57
N SER A 191 -19.12 9.99 3.29
CA SER A 191 -19.59 9.02 4.29
C SER A 191 -18.96 7.64 4.03
N THR A 192 -18.92 6.79 5.06
CA THR A 192 -18.48 5.39 4.87
C THR A 192 -19.38 4.63 3.91
N ASP A 193 -20.64 5.03 3.79
CA ASP A 193 -21.68 4.34 3.01
C ASP A 193 -21.46 4.56 1.50
N ASP A 194 -20.76 5.64 1.15
CA ASP A 194 -20.35 5.98 -0.21
C ASP A 194 -18.90 5.56 -0.51
N LEU A 195 -18.29 4.74 0.35
CA LEU A 195 -16.95 4.20 0.13
C LEU A 195 -17.04 3.01 -0.84
N SER A 196 -16.44 3.16 -2.01
CA SER A 196 -16.30 2.08 -2.99
C SER A 196 -14.91 2.10 -3.61
N GLY A 197 -14.45 0.96 -4.14
CA GLY A 197 -13.12 0.89 -4.73
C GLY A 197 -12.55 -0.52 -4.83
N ALA A 198 -11.35 -0.61 -5.36
CA ALA A 198 -10.57 -1.82 -5.43
C ALA A 198 -9.08 -1.50 -5.20
N VAL A 199 -8.42 -2.32 -4.40
CA VAL A 199 -6.99 -2.23 -4.12
C VAL A 199 -6.38 -3.58 -4.46
N GLU A 200 -5.45 -3.58 -5.39
CA GLU A 200 -4.68 -4.76 -5.81
C GLU A 200 -3.22 -4.47 -5.56
N LEU A 201 -2.64 -5.15 -4.58
CA LEU A 201 -1.25 -5.00 -4.18
C LEU A 201 -0.55 -6.35 -4.33
N GLU A 202 0.70 -6.29 -4.79
CA GLU A 202 1.57 -7.44 -4.91
C GLU A 202 2.92 -7.06 -4.29
N LEU A 203 3.35 -7.81 -3.29
CA LEU A 203 4.65 -7.67 -2.68
C LEU A 203 5.52 -8.84 -3.15
N ALA A 204 6.39 -8.56 -4.11
CA ALA A 204 7.36 -9.52 -4.63
C ALA A 204 8.59 -9.60 -3.71
N ASP A 205 9.24 -10.76 -3.72
CA ASP A 205 10.45 -11.05 -2.94
C ASP A 205 10.27 -10.70 -1.44
N ALA A 206 9.08 -10.95 -0.90
CA ALA A 206 8.73 -10.63 0.48
C ALA A 206 9.57 -11.49 1.43
N ILE A 207 10.32 -10.83 2.31
CA ILE A 207 11.15 -11.48 3.34
C ILE A 207 10.82 -10.81 4.67
N LEU A 208 10.42 -11.63 5.64
CA LEU A 208 10.25 -11.18 7.01
C LEU A 208 11.57 -11.39 7.75
N LYS A 209 12.32 -10.31 7.97
CA LYS A 209 13.63 -10.34 8.60
C LYS A 209 13.52 -10.44 10.12
N SER A 210 14.25 -11.39 10.69
CA SER A 210 14.38 -11.63 12.13
C SER A 210 13.07 -11.56 12.92
N PRO A 211 12.04 -12.34 12.55
CA PRO A 211 10.76 -12.27 13.23
C PRO A 211 10.91 -12.62 14.71
N GLU A 212 10.30 -11.83 15.58
CA GLU A 212 10.30 -12.04 17.02
C GLU A 212 8.88 -12.33 17.51
N VAL A 213 8.70 -13.45 18.20
CA VAL A 213 7.40 -13.84 18.76
C VAL A 213 7.37 -13.52 20.25
N SER A 214 6.48 -12.61 20.64
CA SER A 214 6.45 -12.02 21.99
C SER A 214 5.87 -12.92 23.07
N MET A 215 5.18 -14.02 22.71
CA MET A 215 4.38 -14.80 23.68
C MET A 215 5.20 -15.51 24.77
N MET A 216 6.53 -15.66 24.63
CA MET A 216 7.38 -16.38 25.60
C MET A 216 8.80 -15.80 25.71
N GLY A 217 8.91 -14.48 25.89
CA GLY A 217 10.21 -13.84 26.16
C GLY A 217 11.03 -13.51 24.91
N GLY A 218 10.37 -13.27 23.77
CA GLY A 218 11.00 -12.68 22.59
C GLY A 218 11.94 -13.63 21.86
N PHE A 219 11.42 -14.73 21.34
CA PHE A 219 12.23 -15.63 20.50
C PHE A 219 12.43 -14.99 19.13
N LYS A 220 13.67 -14.63 18.82
CA LYS A 220 14.09 -14.26 17.47
C LYS A 220 14.21 -15.52 16.62
N LEU A 221 13.57 -15.48 15.47
CA LEU A 221 13.53 -16.52 14.48
C LEU A 221 14.40 -16.10 13.30
N THR A 222 14.83 -17.07 12.50
CA THR A 222 15.52 -16.79 11.24
C THR A 222 14.60 -16.06 10.26
N ASP A 223 15.22 -15.36 9.32
CA ASP A 223 14.50 -14.71 8.23
C ASP A 223 13.58 -15.71 7.53
N LEU A 224 12.34 -15.29 7.27
CA LEU A 224 11.30 -16.11 6.68
C LEU A 224 11.03 -15.61 5.26
N GLY A 225 11.28 -16.47 4.26
CA GLY A 225 10.98 -16.20 2.86
C GLY A 225 9.48 -16.34 2.59
N VAL A 226 8.75 -15.23 2.64
CA VAL A 226 7.31 -15.16 2.37
C VAL A 226 7.02 -15.28 0.86
N GLY A 227 7.98 -14.91 0.00
CA GLY A 227 7.88 -15.04 -1.45
C GLY A 227 7.00 -13.96 -2.07
N THR A 228 5.99 -14.33 -2.86
CA THR A 228 5.07 -13.33 -3.43
C THR A 228 3.79 -13.25 -2.60
N LEU A 229 3.51 -12.06 -2.04
CA LEU A 229 2.30 -11.77 -1.29
C LEU A 229 1.34 -10.91 -2.14
N THR A 230 0.24 -11.49 -2.59
CA THR A 230 -0.81 -10.80 -3.35
C THR A 230 -2.01 -10.50 -2.45
N ILE A 231 -2.46 -9.25 -2.46
CA ILE A 231 -3.62 -8.77 -1.71
C ILE A 231 -4.58 -8.05 -2.66
N LYS A 232 -5.79 -8.55 -2.79
CA LYS A 232 -6.89 -7.95 -3.55
C LYS A 232 -8.04 -7.66 -2.59
N VAL A 233 -8.37 -6.38 -2.44
CA VAL A 233 -9.45 -5.89 -1.59
C VAL A 233 -10.45 -5.13 -2.43
N LYS A 234 -11.71 -5.52 -2.37
CA LYS A 234 -12.84 -4.80 -2.95
C LYS A 234 -13.60 -4.08 -1.85
N MET A 235 -13.89 -2.81 -2.06
CA MET A 235 -14.66 -1.95 -1.17
C MET A 235 -15.98 -1.64 -1.83
N ASN A 236 -17.09 -2.02 -1.21
CA ASN A 236 -18.42 -1.71 -1.71
C ASN A 236 -19.46 -1.85 -0.60
N LEU A 237 -20.69 -1.43 -0.87
CA LEU A 237 -21.83 -1.78 -0.03
C LEU A 237 -22.01 -3.31 0.00
N LYS A 238 -22.40 -3.85 1.16
CA LYS A 238 -22.60 -5.29 1.38
C LYS A 238 -23.48 -5.93 0.30
N GLN A 239 -24.57 -5.28 -0.07
CA GLN A 239 -25.52 -5.76 -1.08
C GLN A 239 -24.92 -5.91 -2.49
N ASN A 240 -23.81 -5.21 -2.78
CA ASN A 240 -23.13 -5.25 -4.07
C ASN A 240 -22.00 -6.29 -4.11
N VAL A 241 -21.71 -6.96 -2.99
CA VAL A 241 -20.70 -8.02 -2.91
C VAL A 241 -21.40 -9.37 -2.97
N ALA A 242 -21.30 -10.07 -4.11
CA ALA A 242 -22.01 -11.33 -4.37
C ALA A 242 -21.80 -12.39 -3.27
N ALA A 243 -20.59 -12.50 -2.73
CA ALA A 243 -20.25 -13.44 -1.65
C ALA A 243 -20.98 -13.15 -0.33
N LEU A 244 -21.48 -11.92 -0.13
CA LEU A 244 -22.05 -11.44 1.14
C LEU A 244 -23.52 -11.02 1.03
N ALA A 245 -24.05 -10.93 -0.19
CA ALA A 245 -25.45 -10.56 -0.45
C ALA A 245 -26.46 -11.51 0.25
N ALA A 246 -26.13 -12.80 0.38
CA ALA A 246 -26.98 -13.79 1.05
C ALA A 246 -26.92 -13.74 2.58
N GLN A 247 -25.93 -13.07 3.18
CA GLN A 247 -25.78 -13.05 4.63
C GLN A 247 -26.74 -12.03 5.26
N ARG A 248 -27.59 -12.46 6.21
CA ARG A 248 -28.47 -11.56 6.97
C ARG A 248 -27.66 -10.49 7.73
N GLY A 249 -28.17 -9.25 7.82
CA GLY A 249 -27.53 -8.17 8.58
C GLY A 249 -27.77 -6.79 7.97
N ALA A 250 -27.02 -5.78 8.42
CA ALA A 250 -27.14 -4.40 7.94
C ALA A 250 -26.80 -4.30 6.44
N GLU A 251 -27.83 -4.19 5.59
CA GLU A 251 -27.69 -4.10 4.12
C GLU A 251 -26.91 -2.87 3.67
N LYS A 252 -27.00 -1.78 4.45
CA LYS A 252 -26.32 -0.50 4.19
C LYS A 252 -24.90 -0.41 4.75
N ALA A 253 -24.34 -1.52 5.22
CA ALA A 253 -22.96 -1.51 5.70
C ALA A 253 -21.98 -1.56 4.54
N THR A 254 -20.89 -0.81 4.66
CA THR A 254 -19.76 -0.89 3.74
C THR A 254 -18.90 -2.07 4.10
N VAL A 255 -18.47 -2.81 3.10
CA VAL A 255 -17.66 -4.00 3.28
C VAL A 255 -16.34 -3.86 2.55
N LEU A 256 -15.25 -4.12 3.26
CA LEU A 256 -13.93 -4.35 2.71
C LEU A 256 -13.79 -5.86 2.56
N HIS A 257 -14.10 -6.36 1.36
CA HIS A 257 -14.02 -7.76 1.00
C HIS A 257 -12.60 -8.10 0.55
N ILE A 258 -11.98 -9.07 1.23
CA ILE A 258 -10.65 -9.57 0.85
C ILE A 258 -10.87 -10.69 -0.15
N GLU A 259 -10.85 -10.33 -1.43
CA GLU A 259 -11.06 -11.27 -2.54
C GLU A 259 -9.91 -12.27 -2.65
N THR A 260 -8.68 -11.82 -2.43
CA THR A 260 -7.50 -12.69 -2.45
C THR A 260 -6.46 -12.14 -1.50
N LEU A 261 -6.09 -12.90 -0.48
CA LEU A 261 -4.86 -12.71 0.27
C LEU A 261 -4.09 -14.01 0.15
N LYS A 262 -2.99 -13.97 -0.60
CA LYS A 262 -2.20 -15.15 -0.96
C LYS A 262 -0.73 -14.83 -0.72
N ALA A 263 -0.01 -15.68 0.01
CA ALA A 263 1.44 -15.67 0.04
C ALA A 263 1.97 -17.01 -0.48
N GLU A 264 2.88 -16.96 -1.44
CA GLU A 264 3.56 -18.14 -1.97
C GLU A 264 5.07 -17.95 -1.88
N GLY A 265 5.67 -18.53 -0.85
CA GLY A 265 7.10 -18.53 -0.62
C GLY A 265 7.65 -19.93 -0.36
N ASP A 266 8.98 -19.98 -0.28
CA ASP A 266 9.72 -21.21 0.04
C ASP A 266 9.43 -21.71 1.46
N ASP A 267 9.12 -20.80 2.39
CA ASP A 267 8.94 -21.12 3.80
C ASP A 267 7.49 -20.95 4.26
N LEU A 268 6.67 -20.16 3.55
CA LEU A 268 5.30 -19.87 3.93
C LEU A 268 4.35 -19.93 2.73
N ILE A 269 3.27 -20.68 2.89
CA ILE A 269 2.06 -20.58 2.06
C ILE A 269 0.97 -19.97 2.93
N LEU A 270 0.33 -18.90 2.48
CA LEU A 270 -0.83 -18.28 3.12
C LEU A 270 -1.95 -18.16 2.09
N HIS A 271 -3.18 -18.46 2.50
CA HIS A 271 -4.39 -18.23 1.71
C HIS A 271 -5.49 -17.69 2.61
N SER A 272 -6.22 -16.66 2.17
CA SER A 272 -7.50 -16.29 2.77
C SER A 272 -8.65 -17.03 2.11
N ASP A 273 -9.69 -17.28 2.88
CA ASP A 273 -11.00 -17.68 2.37
C ASP A 273 -11.67 -16.50 1.66
N GLU A 274 -12.45 -16.77 0.62
CA GLU A 274 -13.26 -15.80 -0.14
C GLU A 274 -14.33 -15.14 0.73
N THR A 275 -14.66 -15.71 1.89
CA THR A 275 -15.61 -15.13 2.83
C THR A 275 -15.01 -14.07 3.75
N SER A 276 -13.70 -13.79 3.63
CA SER A 276 -12.99 -12.84 4.48
C SER A 276 -13.40 -11.40 4.20
N HIS A 277 -13.87 -10.69 5.22
CA HIS A 277 -14.31 -9.30 5.09
C HIS A 277 -14.24 -8.49 6.39
N ILE A 278 -14.25 -7.17 6.23
CA ILE A 278 -14.45 -6.20 7.32
C ILE A 278 -15.73 -5.43 7.03
N LEU A 279 -16.68 -5.49 7.95
CA LEU A 279 -17.95 -4.79 7.85
C LEU A 279 -17.88 -3.51 8.68
N ILE A 280 -18.11 -2.37 8.02
CA ILE A 280 -18.16 -1.04 8.62
C ILE A 280 -19.64 -0.61 8.65
N PRO A 281 -20.26 -0.54 9.84
CA PRO A 281 -21.64 -0.10 9.93
C PRO A 281 -21.78 1.40 9.58
N PRO A 282 -22.93 1.81 9.03
CA PRO A 282 -23.18 3.21 8.70
C PRO A 282 -23.27 4.08 9.97
N GLY A 283 -22.92 5.37 9.84
CA GLY A 283 -23.14 6.39 10.88
C GLY A 283 -21.92 6.77 11.73
N LYS A 284 -22.16 7.48 12.85
CA LYS A 284 -21.14 8.21 13.64
C LYS A 284 -20.13 7.32 14.41
N GLY A 285 -20.16 6.01 14.22
CA GLY A 285 -19.19 5.06 14.79
C GLY A 285 -18.07 4.66 13.84
N GLY A 286 -18.31 4.66 12.53
CA GLY A 286 -17.37 4.26 11.48
C GLY A 286 -16.52 3.05 11.86
N LEU A 287 -15.20 3.20 11.74
CA LEU A 287 -14.21 2.15 12.04
C LEU A 287 -14.29 1.62 13.47
N LYS A 288 -14.71 2.42 14.48
CA LYS A 288 -14.78 1.99 15.89
C LYS A 288 -15.74 0.84 16.13
N GLN A 289 -16.77 0.74 15.30
CA GLN A 289 -17.78 -0.30 15.34
C GLN A 289 -17.60 -1.33 14.22
N ALA A 290 -16.50 -1.22 13.45
CA ALA A 290 -16.23 -2.19 12.41
C ALA A 290 -16.05 -3.58 13.00
N THR A 291 -16.67 -4.56 12.37
CA THR A 291 -16.53 -5.97 12.72
C THR A 291 -15.70 -6.66 11.66
N ILE A 292 -14.81 -7.55 12.10
CA ILE A 292 -14.00 -8.35 11.20
C ILE A 292 -14.54 -9.79 11.15
N ASN A 293 -14.41 -10.41 10.00
CA ASN A 293 -14.55 -11.84 9.82
C ASN A 293 -13.48 -12.26 8.82
N LEU A 294 -12.32 -12.64 9.31
CA LEU A 294 -11.17 -12.98 8.50
C LEU A 294 -10.85 -14.45 8.71
N ARG A 295 -10.72 -15.21 7.63
CA ARG A 295 -10.41 -16.63 7.66
C ARG A 295 -9.19 -16.87 6.80
N PHE A 296 -8.16 -17.43 7.40
CA PHE A 296 -6.91 -17.71 6.71
C PHE A 296 -6.44 -19.12 7.03
N SER A 297 -5.80 -19.74 6.06
CA SER A 297 -5.04 -20.96 6.23
C SER A 297 -3.59 -20.69 5.87
N PHE A 298 -2.66 -21.14 6.70
CA PHE A 298 -1.25 -21.10 6.37
C PHE A 298 -0.60 -22.46 6.57
N GLN A 299 0.48 -22.68 5.82
CA GLN A 299 1.33 -23.85 5.91
C GLN A 299 2.78 -23.37 5.87
N PHE A 300 3.56 -23.79 6.86
CA PHE A 300 5.00 -23.60 6.82
C PHE A 300 5.60 -24.71 5.96
N GLN A 301 6.38 -24.32 4.96
CA GLN A 301 7.14 -25.24 4.14
C GLN A 301 8.52 -25.45 4.74
N ASP A 302 9.01 -26.69 4.65
CA ASP A 302 10.40 -27.00 4.97
C ASP A 302 11.27 -26.64 3.75
N GLY A 303 11.48 -25.34 3.53
CA GLY A 303 12.30 -24.82 2.44
C GLY A 303 13.72 -25.37 2.48
N ALA A 304 14.24 -25.68 3.68
CA ALA A 304 15.54 -26.31 3.89
C ALA A 304 15.58 -27.73 3.32
N ALA A 305 14.58 -28.58 3.59
CA ALA A 305 14.53 -29.93 3.02
C ALA A 305 14.45 -29.90 1.48
N LYS A 306 13.75 -28.91 0.91
CA LYS A 306 13.67 -28.74 -0.56
C LYS A 306 15.01 -28.27 -1.14
N LYS A 307 15.71 -27.36 -0.46
CA LYS A 307 17.06 -26.90 -0.85
C LYS A 307 18.10 -28.00 -0.71
N GLU A 308 18.07 -28.79 0.37
CA GLU A 308 18.93 -29.96 0.55
C GLU A 308 18.66 -31.03 -0.52
N ALA A 309 17.40 -31.32 -0.85
CA ALA A 309 17.06 -32.23 -1.94
C ALA A 309 17.53 -31.71 -3.32
N ALA A 310 17.42 -30.40 -3.57
CA ALA A 310 17.89 -29.78 -4.80
C ALA A 310 19.43 -29.78 -4.91
N LEU A 311 20.14 -29.56 -3.80
CA LEU A 311 21.59 -29.63 -3.73
C LEU A 311 22.09 -31.07 -3.90
N ALA A 312 21.48 -32.03 -3.19
CA ALA A 312 21.80 -33.46 -3.32
C ALA A 312 21.56 -33.98 -4.75
N GLY A 313 20.53 -33.48 -5.43
CA GLY A 313 20.28 -33.80 -6.84
C GLY A 313 21.33 -33.24 -7.82
N LYS A 314 21.86 -32.04 -7.56
CA LYS A 314 22.95 -31.45 -8.36
C LYS A 314 24.27 -32.18 -8.17
N ASP A 315 24.57 -32.62 -6.94
CA ASP A 315 25.78 -33.39 -6.65
C ASP A 315 25.76 -34.78 -7.31
N ALA A 316 24.58 -35.40 -7.39
CA ALA A 316 24.40 -36.65 -8.13
C ALA A 316 24.61 -36.44 -9.65
N ALA A 317 24.00 -35.39 -10.24
CA ALA A 317 24.13 -35.10 -11.66
C ALA A 317 25.55 -34.67 -12.08
N GLY A 318 26.28 -33.96 -11.21
CA GLY A 318 27.67 -33.54 -11.48
C GLY A 318 28.66 -34.72 -11.44
N LYS A 319 28.40 -35.74 -10.61
CA LYS A 319 29.26 -36.93 -10.50
C LYS A 319 29.19 -37.81 -11.75
N ASP A 320 28.02 -37.88 -12.38
CA ASP A 320 27.83 -38.64 -13.62
C ASP A 320 28.41 -37.93 -14.85
N ALA A 321 28.50 -36.60 -14.82
CA ALA A 321 29.18 -35.83 -15.87
C ALA A 321 30.71 -35.91 -15.76
N ALA A 322 31.27 -35.87 -14.55
CA ALA A 322 32.72 -36.00 -14.34
C ALA A 322 33.26 -37.42 -14.65
N ALA A 323 32.41 -38.45 -14.63
CA ALA A 323 32.78 -39.81 -14.96
C ALA A 323 32.94 -40.07 -16.48
N LYS A 324 32.58 -39.12 -17.36
CA LYS A 324 32.67 -39.30 -18.82
C LYS A 324 33.85 -38.62 -19.52
N ASP A 325 34.49 -37.63 -18.89
CA ASP A 325 35.58 -36.85 -19.53
C ASP A 325 36.97 -37.12 -18.93
N GLY A 326 37.09 -38.00 -17.93
CA GLY A 326 38.31 -38.25 -17.17
C GLY A 326 38.98 -39.60 -17.45
N ALA A 327 39.23 -39.94 -18.72
CA ALA A 327 40.05 -41.09 -19.11
C ALA A 327 41.26 -40.62 -19.93
N ASP A 328 42.07 -39.71 -19.39
CA ASP A 328 43.51 -39.61 -19.67
C ASP A 328 44.11 -38.39 -18.96
N LYS A 329 44.89 -38.62 -17.90
CA LYS A 329 46.18 -37.95 -17.56
C LYS A 329 46.49 -38.02 -16.06
N ASP A 330 47.51 -38.81 -15.77
CA ASP A 330 48.26 -38.82 -14.52
C ASP A 330 48.97 -37.46 -14.31
N GLY A 331 48.93 -36.93 -13.09
CA GLY A 331 49.69 -35.71 -12.76
C GLY A 331 49.41 -35.07 -11.40
N ALA A 332 49.87 -35.73 -10.34
CA ALA A 332 50.36 -35.21 -9.06
C ALA A 332 49.91 -33.82 -8.50
N GLY A 333 49.41 -33.86 -7.26
CA GLY A 333 49.87 -32.99 -6.16
C GLY A 333 49.07 -31.71 -5.91
N GLY A 334 48.44 -31.61 -4.73
CA GLY A 334 47.84 -30.34 -4.28
C GLY A 334 46.94 -30.48 -3.07
N GLU A 335 47.53 -30.79 -1.92
CA GLU A 335 46.92 -30.75 -0.59
C GLU A 335 46.61 -29.31 -0.17
N ALA A 336 45.37 -29.05 0.27
CA ALA A 336 44.92 -28.08 1.27
C ALA A 336 43.58 -27.43 0.90
N ALA A 337 42.50 -27.88 1.54
CA ALA A 337 41.29 -27.09 1.68
C ALA A 337 40.74 -27.28 3.10
N GLY A 338 40.94 -26.26 3.93
CA GLY A 338 40.40 -26.17 5.27
C GLY A 338 38.87 -26.21 5.21
N GLY A 339 38.29 -27.27 5.79
CA GLY A 339 36.86 -27.42 5.94
C GLY A 339 36.31 -26.32 6.85
N ALA A 340 35.76 -25.27 6.25
CA ALA A 340 34.84 -24.37 6.93
C ALA A 340 33.65 -25.21 7.39
N LYS A 341 33.61 -25.47 8.71
CA LYS A 341 32.52 -26.16 9.39
C LYS A 341 31.26 -25.29 9.21
N ALA A 342 30.47 -25.59 8.19
CA ALA A 342 29.17 -24.97 7.97
C ALA A 342 28.35 -25.13 9.26
N ALA A 343 27.97 -24.00 9.87
CA ALA A 343 27.10 -23.99 11.05
C ALA A 343 25.84 -24.78 10.70
N LYS A 344 25.54 -25.82 11.49
CA LYS A 344 24.42 -26.73 11.22
C LYS A 344 23.09 -25.93 11.23
N PRO A 345 22.33 -25.87 10.11
CA PRO A 345 21.01 -25.23 10.05
C PRO A 345 19.91 -25.97 10.85
N GLN A 346 20.29 -26.92 11.70
CA GLN A 346 19.37 -27.88 12.32
C GLN A 346 18.60 -27.32 13.54
N ASP A 347 19.05 -26.21 14.13
CA ASP A 347 18.52 -25.70 15.40
C ASP A 347 17.28 -24.78 15.23
N ASP A 348 17.12 -24.14 14.07
CA ASP A 348 16.05 -23.15 13.88
C ASP A 348 14.72 -23.80 13.50
N ARG A 349 14.77 -24.97 12.85
CA ARG A 349 13.59 -25.83 12.63
C ARG A 349 12.96 -26.27 13.94
N ALA A 350 13.76 -26.67 14.92
CA ALA A 350 13.26 -27.09 16.23
C ALA A 350 12.53 -25.93 16.92
N LYS A 351 13.04 -24.70 16.83
CA LYS A 351 12.42 -23.50 17.42
C LYS A 351 11.10 -23.14 16.74
N TRP A 352 11.05 -23.09 15.41
CA TRP A 352 9.80 -22.86 14.70
C TRP A 352 8.78 -23.97 14.98
N THR A 353 9.22 -25.23 14.96
CA THR A 353 8.35 -26.36 15.32
C THR A 353 7.92 -26.30 16.78
N GLN A 354 8.75 -25.78 17.69
CA GLN A 354 8.40 -25.62 19.10
C GLN A 354 7.44 -24.46 19.31
N VAL A 355 7.62 -23.31 18.65
CA VAL A 355 6.64 -22.21 18.62
C VAL A 355 5.32 -22.73 18.04
N LEU A 356 5.39 -23.45 16.92
CA LEU A 356 4.24 -24.08 16.28
C LEU A 356 3.67 -25.26 17.06
N ALA A 357 4.40 -25.95 17.93
CA ALA A 357 3.91 -27.04 18.76
C ALA A 357 3.39 -26.53 20.11
N MET A 358 3.88 -25.41 20.60
CA MET A 358 3.36 -24.72 21.78
C MET A 358 2.04 -24.01 21.41
N ALA A 359 2.00 -23.34 20.26
CA ALA A 359 0.74 -22.95 19.64
C ALA A 359 -0.08 -24.19 19.25
N GLY A 360 0.57 -25.16 18.61
CA GLY A 360 0.00 -26.34 17.97
C GLY A 360 -0.56 -27.42 18.87
N SER A 361 -0.14 -27.54 20.12
CA SER A 361 -0.82 -28.43 21.05
C SER A 361 -2.30 -28.03 21.23
N ARG A 362 -2.60 -26.73 21.05
CA ARG A 362 -3.96 -26.19 20.98
C ARG A 362 -4.51 -26.11 19.54
N LEU A 363 -3.67 -26.02 18.51
CA LEU A 363 -4.08 -25.87 17.09
C LEU A 363 -4.15 -27.19 16.29
N LYS A 364 -3.52 -28.28 16.73
CA LYS A 364 -3.50 -29.61 16.08
C LYS A 364 -4.87 -30.16 15.68
N PRO A 365 -5.94 -30.02 16.48
CA PRO A 365 -7.27 -30.47 16.04
C PRO A 365 -7.83 -29.68 14.84
N PHE A 366 -7.16 -28.61 14.43
CA PHE A 366 -7.53 -27.72 13.34
C PHE A 366 -6.52 -27.79 12.18
N GLU A 367 -5.70 -28.84 12.12
CA GLU A 367 -4.80 -29.09 10.99
C GLU A 367 -5.48 -30.02 9.98
N ARG A 368 -5.41 -29.68 8.68
CA ARG A 368 -5.83 -30.58 7.60
C ARG A 368 -4.85 -30.46 6.44
N ASN A 369 -4.27 -31.59 6.04
CA ASN A 369 -3.26 -31.67 4.97
C ASN A 369 -2.03 -30.75 5.20
N GLY A 370 -1.63 -30.54 6.45
CA GLY A 370 -0.50 -29.68 6.81
C GLY A 370 -0.81 -28.17 6.83
N PHE A 371 -2.05 -27.77 6.57
CA PHE A 371 -2.51 -26.39 6.75
C PHE A 371 -3.12 -26.21 8.14
N ILE A 372 -2.86 -25.04 8.73
CA ILE A 372 -3.47 -24.58 9.98
C ILE A 372 -4.45 -23.45 9.63
N GLY A 373 -5.72 -23.61 10.01
CA GLY A 373 -6.74 -22.57 9.83
C GLY A 373 -6.90 -21.69 11.06
N ILE A 374 -7.05 -20.38 10.83
CA ILE A 374 -7.40 -19.39 11.85
C ILE A 374 -8.55 -18.55 11.34
N ALA A 375 -9.57 -18.39 12.18
CA ALA A 375 -10.68 -17.48 11.95
C ALA A 375 -10.69 -16.39 13.03
N CYS A 376 -10.56 -15.14 12.60
CA CYS A 376 -10.65 -13.97 13.45
C CYS A 376 -12.00 -13.28 13.25
N THR A 377 -12.80 -13.24 14.31
CA THR A 377 -14.13 -12.61 14.31
C THR A 377 -14.24 -11.61 15.46
N GLY A 378 -15.18 -10.66 15.38
CA GLY A 378 -15.41 -9.68 16.47
C GLY A 378 -15.18 -8.26 16.00
N SER A 379 -14.83 -7.34 16.92
CA SER A 379 -14.56 -5.95 16.54
C SER A 379 -13.15 -5.80 15.97
N LEU A 380 -12.96 -4.84 15.05
CA LEU A 380 -11.68 -4.53 14.42
C LEU A 380 -10.57 -4.26 15.44
N PHE A 381 -10.92 -3.64 16.57
CA PHE A 381 -9.98 -3.28 17.62
C PHE A 381 -9.75 -4.38 18.67
N ARG A 382 -10.61 -5.41 18.71
CA ARG A 382 -10.49 -6.55 19.63
C ARG A 382 -10.90 -7.84 18.90
N PRO A 383 -10.12 -8.27 17.91
CA PRO A 383 -10.43 -9.48 17.17
C PRO A 383 -10.29 -10.71 18.07
N GLN A 384 -11.28 -11.58 18.06
CA GLN A 384 -11.21 -12.91 18.66
C GLN A 384 -10.79 -13.91 17.59
N CYS A 385 -9.52 -14.26 17.60
CA CYS A 385 -8.99 -15.30 16.72
C CYS A 385 -9.16 -16.66 17.39
N LYS A 386 -9.86 -17.55 16.70
CA LYS A 386 -10.04 -18.95 17.09
C LYS A 386 -9.43 -19.84 16.01
N PRO A 387 -8.82 -20.95 16.41
CA PRO A 387 -8.43 -21.98 15.45
C PRO A 387 -9.69 -22.54 14.76
N GLU A 388 -9.64 -22.77 13.45
CA GLU A 388 -10.72 -23.38 12.68
C GLU A 388 -10.12 -24.39 11.69
N LEU A 389 -10.85 -25.44 11.34
CA LEU A 389 -10.41 -26.37 10.29
C LEU A 389 -10.25 -25.57 8.98
N PRO A 390 -9.08 -25.64 8.32
CA PRO A 390 -8.86 -24.87 7.10
C PRO A 390 -9.80 -25.39 6.01
N THR A 391 -10.37 -24.46 5.26
CA THR A 391 -11.02 -24.74 3.98
C THR A 391 -9.94 -25.13 2.99
N VAL A 392 -9.60 -26.43 2.95
CA VAL A 392 -8.49 -26.88 2.12
C VAL A 392 -8.88 -26.76 0.66
N LEU A 393 -8.06 -26.02 -0.09
CA LEU A 393 -8.03 -26.05 -1.55
C LEU A 393 -7.49 -27.42 -1.99
N THR A 394 -8.38 -28.33 -2.39
CA THR A 394 -7.96 -29.55 -3.09
C THR A 394 -7.51 -29.16 -4.50
N GLY A 395 -6.26 -29.49 -4.86
CA GLY A 395 -5.71 -29.25 -6.21
C GLY A 395 -4.50 -28.31 -6.35
N LEU A 396 -3.92 -27.80 -5.26
CA LEU A 396 -2.78 -26.85 -5.31
C LEU A 396 -1.47 -27.40 -5.95
N LYS A 397 -1.37 -28.70 -6.26
CA LYS A 397 -0.28 -29.21 -7.09
C LYS A 397 -0.57 -28.94 -8.58
N GLY A 398 -0.29 -27.72 -9.04
CA GLY A 398 -0.09 -27.41 -10.45
C GLY A 398 -1.33 -27.10 -11.32
N GLY A 399 -2.50 -26.87 -10.73
CA GLY A 399 -3.71 -26.46 -11.45
C GLY A 399 -4.57 -25.50 -10.64
N ALA A 400 -5.40 -24.70 -11.32
CA ALA A 400 -6.30 -23.72 -10.71
C ALA A 400 -7.04 -24.33 -9.50
N ALA A 401 -6.77 -23.79 -8.32
CA ALA A 401 -7.24 -24.33 -7.07
C ALA A 401 -8.77 -24.17 -6.97
N ARG A 402 -9.49 -25.24 -6.63
CA ARG A 402 -10.94 -25.22 -6.43
C ARG A 402 -11.23 -25.37 -4.94
N LEU A 403 -12.04 -24.48 -4.38
CA LEU A 403 -12.46 -24.57 -2.98
C LEU A 403 -13.46 -25.71 -2.80
N GLU A 404 -13.10 -26.72 -2.03
CA GLU A 404 -14.08 -27.63 -1.43
C GLU A 404 -14.51 -27.03 -0.10
N GLY A 405 -15.70 -26.43 -0.08
CA GLY A 405 -16.33 -25.96 1.15
C GLY A 405 -16.50 -27.11 2.17
N PRO A 406 -16.70 -26.80 3.45
CA PRO A 406 -16.97 -27.82 4.46
C PRO A 406 -18.14 -28.68 3.99
N VAL A 407 -17.89 -29.99 3.82
CA VAL A 407 -18.91 -30.98 3.49
C VAL A 407 -19.98 -30.87 4.57
N ALA A 408 -21.15 -30.35 4.20
CA ALA A 408 -22.31 -30.37 5.06
C ALA A 408 -22.53 -31.83 5.47
N VAL A 409 -22.38 -32.13 6.75
CA VAL A 409 -22.74 -33.44 7.30
C VAL A 409 -24.18 -33.70 6.85
N PRO A 410 -24.46 -34.76 6.07
CA PRO A 410 -25.82 -35.03 5.65
C PRO A 410 -26.65 -35.19 6.92
N ALA A 411 -27.64 -34.30 7.09
CA ALA A 411 -28.65 -34.47 8.12
C ALA A 411 -29.27 -35.86 7.89
N GLY A 412 -29.02 -36.78 8.83
CA GLY A 412 -29.55 -38.13 8.80
C GLY A 412 -31.06 -38.06 8.61
N LYS A 413 -31.54 -38.67 7.53
CA LYS A 413 -32.97 -38.81 7.17
C LYS A 413 -33.67 -39.88 8.02
N ASP A 414 -33.43 -39.90 9.32
CA ASP A 414 -34.14 -40.76 10.27
C ASP A 414 -34.95 -39.89 11.25
N GLY A 415 -35.85 -39.09 10.68
CA GLY A 415 -36.93 -38.43 11.41
C GLY A 415 -38.25 -39.14 11.08
N PRO A 416 -39.11 -39.44 12.06
CA PRO A 416 -40.39 -40.11 11.83
C PRO A 416 -41.28 -39.28 10.88
N PRO A 417 -42.04 -39.94 9.99
CA PRO A 417 -42.87 -39.25 9.02
C PRO A 417 -43.92 -38.37 9.72
N PRO A 418 -44.24 -37.18 9.17
CA PRO A 418 -45.28 -36.33 9.70
C PRO A 418 -46.66 -37.01 9.60
N PRO A 419 -47.59 -36.74 10.54
CA PRO A 419 -48.91 -37.34 10.55
C PRO A 419 -49.73 -36.94 9.30
N ALA A 420 -50.50 -37.92 8.80
CA ALA A 420 -51.16 -37.91 7.49
C ALA A 420 -52.42 -37.01 7.38
N ASP A 421 -52.70 -36.14 8.33
CA ASP A 421 -53.94 -35.36 8.39
C ASP A 421 -53.69 -33.85 8.52
N ALA A 422 -53.07 -33.26 7.50
CA ALA A 422 -53.05 -31.81 7.31
C ALA A 422 -53.89 -31.45 6.07
N PRO A 423 -54.94 -30.61 6.20
CA PRO A 423 -55.78 -30.21 5.07
C PRO A 423 -55.01 -29.35 4.05
N PRO A 424 -55.41 -29.40 2.77
CA PRO A 424 -54.71 -28.70 1.69
C PRO A 424 -54.90 -27.19 1.84
N VAL A 425 -53.80 -26.44 1.90
CA VAL A 425 -53.82 -24.99 1.78
C VAL A 425 -53.83 -24.64 0.30
N GLU A 426 -55.03 -24.45 -0.25
CA GLU A 426 -55.26 -23.75 -1.51
C GLU A 426 -54.94 -22.25 -1.34
N GLY A 427 -54.24 -21.66 -2.31
CA GLY A 427 -54.08 -20.21 -2.36
C GLY A 427 -52.86 -19.69 -3.11
N ALA A 428 -52.62 -20.14 -4.35
CA ALA A 428 -51.73 -19.44 -5.26
C ALA A 428 -52.52 -18.31 -5.95
N GLY A 429 -52.40 -17.08 -5.42
CA GLY A 429 -52.90 -15.87 -6.07
C GLY A 429 -51.88 -15.31 -7.08
N PRO A 430 -52.32 -14.76 -8.23
CA PRO A 430 -51.43 -14.33 -9.30
C PRO A 430 -50.69 -13.02 -8.96
N ALA A 431 -49.49 -12.91 -9.55
CA ALA A 431 -48.56 -11.80 -9.44
C ALA A 431 -49.21 -10.45 -9.76
N ALA A 432 -49.08 -9.52 -8.81
CA ALA A 432 -49.44 -8.12 -9.00
C ALA A 432 -48.38 -7.41 -9.87
N ALA A 433 -48.87 -6.67 -10.86
CA ALA A 433 -48.08 -5.80 -11.75
C ALA A 433 -47.34 -4.69 -10.98
N PRO A 434 -46.21 -4.19 -11.51
CA PRO A 434 -45.44 -3.14 -10.87
C PRO A 434 -46.22 -1.81 -10.85
N ALA A 435 -46.37 -1.24 -9.66
CA ALA A 435 -46.95 0.08 -9.44
C ALA A 435 -46.08 1.19 -10.06
N ALA A 436 -46.74 2.17 -10.65
CA ALA A 436 -46.15 3.38 -11.22
C ALA A 436 -45.33 4.19 -10.19
N PRO A 437 -44.32 4.96 -10.62
CA PRO A 437 -43.46 5.73 -9.73
C PRO A 437 -44.25 6.84 -9.01
N VAL A 438 -44.21 6.79 -7.67
CA VAL A 438 -44.74 7.83 -6.80
C VAL A 438 -43.83 9.05 -6.85
N GLU A 439 -44.39 10.16 -7.31
CA GLU A 439 -43.74 11.48 -7.37
C GLU A 439 -43.46 11.97 -5.94
N PHE A 440 -42.18 11.96 -5.54
CA PHE A 440 -41.73 12.50 -4.26
C PHE A 440 -41.75 14.03 -4.32
N LYS A 441 -42.77 14.65 -3.71
CA LYS A 441 -42.71 16.07 -3.34
C LYS A 441 -41.68 16.26 -2.23
N PRO A 442 -40.66 17.12 -2.40
CA PRO A 442 -39.73 17.43 -1.32
C PRO A 442 -40.47 18.18 -0.21
N ALA A 443 -40.60 17.57 0.96
CA ALA A 443 -41.04 18.23 2.17
C ALA A 443 -40.01 19.29 2.55
N MET A 444 -40.47 20.55 2.70
CA MET A 444 -39.63 21.63 3.23
C MET A 444 -39.10 21.23 4.60
N ARG A 445 -37.78 21.34 4.74
CA ARG A 445 -37.06 21.17 6.00
C ARG A 445 -37.53 22.27 6.96
N PRO A 446 -37.94 21.95 8.21
CA PRO A 446 -38.18 22.97 9.21
C PRO A 446 -36.88 23.76 9.45
N GLU A 447 -36.99 25.09 9.43
CA GLU A 447 -35.88 25.99 9.72
C GLU A 447 -35.28 25.67 11.10
N ASP A 448 -33.97 25.45 11.13
CA ASP A 448 -33.24 25.27 12.38
C ASP A 448 -33.37 26.55 13.23
N PRO A 449 -33.63 26.43 14.55
CA PRO A 449 -33.71 27.58 15.42
C PRO A 449 -32.37 28.34 15.45
N PRO A 450 -32.40 29.67 15.59
CA PRO A 450 -31.19 30.50 15.53
C PRO A 450 -30.19 30.08 16.61
N VAL A 451 -28.96 29.81 16.16
CA VAL A 451 -27.82 29.53 17.04
C VAL A 451 -27.55 30.79 17.87
N PRO A 452 -27.55 30.71 19.22
CA PRO A 452 -27.26 31.87 20.05
C PRO A 452 -25.81 32.34 19.81
N GLU A 453 -25.66 33.64 19.59
CA GLU A 453 -24.35 34.28 19.43
C GLU A 453 -23.48 34.02 20.67
N PRO A 454 -22.20 33.63 20.49
CA PRO A 454 -21.28 33.50 21.60
C PRO A 454 -21.05 34.89 22.23
N PRO A 455 -21.04 35.00 23.57
CA PRO A 455 -20.82 36.27 24.24
C PRO A 455 -19.44 36.84 23.87
N PRO A 456 -19.30 38.18 23.82
CA PRO A 456 -18.05 38.83 23.44
C PRO A 456 -16.94 38.40 24.41
N ALA A 457 -15.82 37.97 23.82
CA ALA A 457 -14.62 37.59 24.54
C ALA A 457 -14.17 38.75 25.43
N ALA A 458 -14.22 38.54 26.75
CA ALA A 458 -13.62 39.46 27.70
C ALA A 458 -12.12 39.56 27.39
N LEU A 459 -11.66 40.78 27.14
CA LEU A 459 -10.25 41.15 27.02
C LEU A 459 -9.54 40.71 28.31
N ALA A 460 -8.88 39.56 28.27
CA ALA A 460 -7.99 39.13 29.32
C ALA A 460 -6.78 40.07 29.33
N THR A 461 -6.68 40.86 30.40
CA THR A 461 -5.50 41.66 30.74
C THR A 461 -4.28 40.74 30.83
N PRO A 462 -3.14 41.10 30.21
CA PRO A 462 -1.92 40.31 30.35
C PRO A 462 -1.47 40.29 31.81
N PRO A 463 -0.96 39.16 32.32
CA PRO A 463 -0.43 39.07 33.67
C PRO A 463 0.78 40.01 33.83
N PRO A 464 0.96 40.61 35.03
CA PRO A 464 2.09 41.51 35.29
C PRO A 464 3.41 40.75 35.15
N ALA A 465 4.38 41.41 34.52
CA ALA A 465 5.74 40.93 34.38
C ALA A 465 6.33 40.62 35.76
N GLN A 466 6.72 39.36 35.97
CA GLN A 466 7.49 38.97 37.15
C GLN A 466 8.93 39.47 36.97
N GLU A 467 9.36 40.33 37.89
CA GLU A 467 10.75 40.78 38.04
C GLU A 467 11.66 39.58 38.28
N ALA A 468 12.75 39.52 37.51
CA ALA A 468 13.79 38.53 37.66
C ALA A 468 14.53 38.72 39.00
N PRO A 469 14.72 37.67 39.81
CA PRO A 469 15.50 37.77 41.03
C PRO A 469 16.99 37.98 40.72
N ALA A 470 17.58 38.87 41.51
CA ALA A 470 18.97 39.29 41.47
C ALA A 470 19.96 38.11 41.62
N ALA A 471 21.06 38.21 40.88
CA ALA A 471 22.17 37.27 40.85
C ALA A 471 22.80 37.08 42.24
N ALA A 472 22.82 35.83 42.70
CA ALA A 472 23.67 35.39 43.80
C ALA A 472 25.08 35.08 43.25
N ALA A 473 26.09 35.61 43.93
CA ALA A 473 27.50 35.41 43.63
C ALA A 473 27.93 33.96 43.89
N GLU A 474 28.50 33.30 42.87
CA GLU A 474 29.23 32.04 43.02
C GLU A 474 30.68 32.29 43.45
N PRO A 475 31.20 31.55 44.45
CA PRO A 475 32.61 31.55 44.82
C PRO A 475 33.39 30.47 44.07
N GLY A 476 34.56 30.84 43.54
CA GLY A 476 35.71 29.93 43.39
C GLY A 476 35.79 29.05 42.14
N ARG A 477 36.30 29.60 41.03
CA ARG A 477 36.97 28.79 40.00
C ARG A 477 38.43 28.56 40.40
N GLY A 478 38.77 27.31 40.69
CA GLY A 478 40.16 26.82 40.74
C GLY A 478 40.80 26.77 39.35
N PRO A 479 42.14 26.66 39.27
CA PRO A 479 42.89 26.80 38.04
C PRO A 479 42.70 25.60 37.09
N GLU A 480 42.51 25.97 35.83
CA GLU A 480 42.37 25.16 34.62
C GLU A 480 43.65 24.34 34.35
N PRO A 481 43.58 23.00 34.16
CA PRO A 481 44.73 22.23 33.69
C PRO A 481 44.93 22.43 32.18
N ALA A 482 46.19 22.70 31.82
CA ALA A 482 46.66 22.97 30.48
C ALA A 482 46.30 21.87 29.46
N ALA A 483 45.87 22.32 28.27
CA ALA A 483 45.62 21.47 27.11
C ALA A 483 46.91 20.78 26.61
N PRO A 484 46.83 19.53 26.12
CA PRO A 484 47.95 18.88 25.47
C PRO A 484 48.20 19.47 24.07
N VAL A 485 49.46 19.79 23.82
CA VAL A 485 50.01 20.23 22.53
C VAL A 485 49.91 19.07 21.54
N GLU A 486 49.09 19.22 20.49
CA GLU A 486 49.09 18.31 19.35
C GLU A 486 50.36 18.54 18.51
N ASP A 487 51.15 17.47 18.44
CA ASP A 487 52.37 17.31 17.66
C ASP A 487 52.03 17.25 16.16
N ARG A 488 52.56 18.22 15.41
CA ARG A 488 52.50 18.25 13.94
C ARG A 488 53.56 17.31 13.37
N GLY A 489 53.26 16.02 13.35
CA GLY A 489 53.98 15.00 12.58
C GLY A 489 53.50 14.94 11.13
N GLY A 490 54.41 15.10 10.18
CA GLY A 490 54.16 15.26 8.75
C GLY A 490 53.48 14.09 8.03
N ARG A 491 52.58 14.43 7.11
CA ARG A 491 52.13 13.54 6.03
C ARG A 491 53.13 13.61 4.86
N PRO A 492 53.63 12.49 4.33
CA PRO A 492 54.32 12.49 3.04
C PRO A 492 53.32 12.66 1.88
N PRO A 493 53.74 13.25 0.74
CA PRO A 493 52.90 13.41 -0.44
C PRO A 493 52.67 12.07 -1.16
N PRO A 494 51.51 11.87 -1.83
CA PRO A 494 51.28 10.69 -2.65
C PRO A 494 52.19 10.69 -3.89
N ALA A 495 52.79 9.54 -4.15
CA ALA A 495 53.62 9.27 -5.31
C ALA A 495 52.83 9.44 -6.61
N ALA A 496 53.45 10.12 -7.56
CA ALA A 496 53.00 10.23 -8.94
C ALA A 496 53.05 8.85 -9.61
N ASP A 497 51.89 8.29 -9.92
CA ASP A 497 51.77 7.13 -10.80
C ASP A 497 51.94 7.58 -12.25
N LYS A 498 52.98 7.05 -12.89
CA LYS A 498 53.36 7.30 -14.27
C LYS A 498 52.83 6.16 -15.13
N GLY A 499 52.07 6.52 -16.15
CA GLY A 499 52.14 5.84 -17.45
C GLY A 499 51.22 4.63 -17.62
N ARG A 500 50.11 4.86 -18.33
CA ARG A 500 49.59 3.85 -19.24
C ARG A 500 48.94 4.53 -20.45
N GLU A 501 49.64 4.42 -21.58
CA GLU A 501 49.16 4.75 -22.92
C GLU A 501 47.93 3.90 -23.29
N PRO A 502 46.94 4.45 -24.00
CA PRO A 502 45.99 3.65 -24.75
C PRO A 502 46.58 3.34 -26.13
N ALA A 503 46.83 2.06 -26.39
CA ALA A 503 47.20 1.57 -27.70
C ALA A 503 46.02 1.74 -28.68
N GLU A 504 46.30 2.42 -29.79
CA GLU A 504 45.54 2.32 -31.04
C GLU A 504 45.53 0.86 -31.53
N GLY A 505 44.34 0.36 -31.87
CA GLY A 505 44.15 -0.93 -32.52
C GLY A 505 43.02 -0.83 -33.53
N ARG A 506 43.40 -0.56 -34.78
CA ARG A 506 42.56 -0.51 -35.98
C ARG A 506 42.75 -1.82 -36.75
N GLY A 507 41.65 -2.42 -37.23
CA GLY A 507 41.62 -3.55 -38.18
C GLY A 507 40.46 -4.51 -37.85
N GLU A 508 39.30 -4.40 -38.49
CA GLU A 508 38.93 -4.97 -39.81
C GLU A 508 39.06 -6.50 -39.91
N ALA A 509 37.91 -7.18 -39.81
CA ALA A 509 37.47 -8.38 -40.54
C ALA A 509 36.07 -8.70 -39.99
N GLY A 510 34.98 -8.71 -40.75
CA GLY A 510 34.72 -9.61 -41.87
C GLY A 510 33.99 -10.84 -41.31
N GLY A 511 32.67 -10.90 -41.46
CA GLY A 511 31.86 -12.01 -40.94
C GLY A 511 30.39 -11.86 -41.29
N ASP A 512 30.02 -12.41 -42.44
CA ASP A 512 28.67 -12.60 -42.94
C ASP A 512 27.86 -13.57 -42.05
N HIS A 513 26.57 -13.29 -41.86
CA HIS A 513 25.45 -14.25 -41.77
C HIS A 513 24.16 -13.41 -41.74
N GLU A 514 23.36 -13.43 -42.81
CA GLU A 514 22.15 -14.28 -42.92
C GLU A 514 21.31 -14.18 -41.63
N GLY A 515 20.24 -13.40 -41.59
CA GLY A 515 19.07 -13.55 -42.45
C GLY A 515 17.95 -14.15 -41.60
N GLU A 516 17.39 -13.37 -40.66
CA GLU A 516 16.20 -13.79 -39.91
C GLU A 516 15.08 -12.77 -40.10
N LYS A 517 14.02 -13.25 -40.76
CA LYS A 517 12.78 -12.54 -41.03
C LYS A 517 12.06 -12.28 -39.71
N ALA A 518 11.89 -11.00 -39.36
CA ALA A 518 10.87 -10.61 -38.41
C ALA A 518 9.51 -10.63 -39.13
N GLU A 519 8.76 -11.70 -38.89
CA GLU A 519 7.35 -11.84 -39.22
C GLU A 519 6.57 -10.78 -38.43
N SER A 520 5.96 -9.83 -39.14
CA SER A 520 5.15 -8.78 -38.52
C SER A 520 3.73 -9.32 -38.34
N ASP A 521 3.42 -9.82 -37.15
CA ASP A 521 2.03 -10.10 -36.77
C ASP A 521 1.26 -8.79 -36.65
N ARG A 522 0.44 -8.57 -37.65
CA ARG A 522 -0.46 -7.45 -37.82
C ARG A 522 -1.73 -7.78 -37.03
N GLU A 523 -1.79 -7.33 -35.79
CA GLU A 523 -3.01 -7.42 -34.96
C GLU A 523 -4.14 -6.64 -35.64
N GLU A 524 -5.14 -7.39 -36.12
CA GLU A 524 -6.36 -6.85 -36.71
C GLU A 524 -7.17 -6.10 -35.64
N VAL A 525 -7.33 -4.79 -35.86
CA VAL A 525 -8.29 -3.96 -35.14
C VAL A 525 -9.72 -4.41 -35.52
N PRO A 526 -10.55 -4.89 -34.57
CA PRO A 526 -11.93 -5.23 -34.89
C PRO A 526 -12.73 -3.96 -35.24
N LYS A 527 -13.32 -3.99 -36.44
CA LYS A 527 -14.29 -3.00 -36.94
C LYS A 527 -15.46 -2.88 -35.96
N ALA A 528 -15.70 -1.67 -35.48
CA ALA A 528 -16.92 -1.32 -34.76
C ALA A 528 -18.15 -1.47 -35.67
N GLU A 529 -19.11 -2.30 -35.26
CA GLU A 529 -20.44 -2.37 -35.86
C GLU A 529 -21.22 -1.07 -35.61
N PRO A 530 -21.96 -0.57 -36.61
CA PRO A 530 -22.83 0.59 -36.42
C PRO A 530 -24.09 0.21 -35.63
N VAL A 531 -24.26 0.86 -34.48
CA VAL A 531 -25.48 0.85 -33.67
C VAL A 531 -26.66 1.32 -34.52
N LYS A 532 -27.60 0.41 -34.77
CA LYS A 532 -28.90 0.70 -35.40
C LYS A 532 -29.72 1.57 -34.44
N ARG A 533 -29.99 2.82 -34.86
CA ARG A 533 -31.05 3.66 -34.29
C ARG A 533 -32.40 3.07 -34.68
N ASN A 534 -33.13 2.51 -33.70
CA ASN A 534 -34.56 2.32 -33.84
C ASN A 534 -35.24 3.66 -33.60
N THR A 535 -35.88 4.17 -34.65
CA THR A 535 -36.78 5.31 -34.62
C THR A 535 -38.17 4.69 -34.61
N ASP A 536 -38.83 4.69 -33.45
CA ASP A 536 -40.24 4.34 -33.34
C ASP A 536 -41.06 5.61 -33.58
N GLU A 537 -41.63 5.72 -34.77
CA GLU A 537 -42.73 6.63 -35.07
C GLU A 537 -44.03 6.00 -34.57
N GLY A 538 -44.51 6.44 -33.41
CA GLY A 538 -45.86 6.17 -32.93
C GLY A 538 -46.81 7.28 -33.37
N THR A 539 -47.63 6.98 -34.36
CA THR A 539 -48.82 7.72 -34.80
C THR A 539 -50.04 7.16 -34.06
N GLU A 540 -50.88 8.00 -33.46
CA GLU A 540 -52.31 7.78 -33.14
C GLU A 540 -52.84 9.14 -32.62
N GLU A 541 -53.63 9.85 -33.42
CA GLU A 541 -55.11 9.97 -33.38
C GLU A 541 -55.68 10.73 -32.17
#